data_AF-A0A096M2J5-F1
#
_entry.id   AF-A0A096M2J5-F1
#
_cell.length_a   1.000
_cell.length_b   1.000
_cell.length_c   1.000
_cell.angle_alpha   90.00
_cell.angle_beta   90.00
_cell.angle_gamma   90.00
#
_symmetry.space_group_name_H-M   'P 1'
#
loop_
_entity.id
_entity.type
_entity.pdbx_description
1 polymer ?
#
loop_
_entity_poly.entity_id
_entity_poly.type
_entity_poly.pdbx_seq_one_letter_code
_entity_poly.pdbx_strand_id
1 'polypeptide(L)'
;KFWKNIYNFLTPNLKMFSVAFLLLAAASCVKSEQLTQPASVTLQPGQRLTISCQVSYSTGSYYTAWIRQPAGKGLEWIGMKHGTGASFYKDSLKNKFSIDAQSSSKTVTLNGQNVQPEDSALYYCARLDTVTQTSCMA
;
A
#
# COMPACT_ATOMS: atom_id res chain seq x y z
N LYS A 1 -33.23 -38.15 35.18
CA LYS A 1 -32.80 -37.20 36.24
C LYS A 1 -31.34 -36.77 36.09
N PHE A 2 -30.43 -37.67 35.68
CA PHE A 2 -28.99 -37.38 35.49
C PHE A 2 -28.69 -36.34 34.39
N TRP A 3 -29.38 -36.42 33.24
CA TRP A 3 -29.17 -35.49 32.11
C TRP A 3 -29.71 -34.07 32.33
N LYS A 4 -30.76 -33.87 33.14
CA LYS A 4 -31.27 -32.53 33.49
C LYS A 4 -30.29 -31.76 34.40
N ASN A 5 -29.52 -32.46 35.24
CA ASN A 5 -28.51 -31.85 36.10
C ASN A 5 -27.27 -31.39 35.31
N ILE A 6 -26.89 -32.11 34.26
CA ILE A 6 -25.78 -31.70 33.39
C ILE A 6 -26.18 -30.47 32.57
N TYR A 7 -27.41 -30.42 32.04
CA TYR A 7 -27.90 -29.27 31.27
C TYR A 7 -27.99 -27.99 32.12
N ASN A 8 -28.46 -28.08 33.37
CA ASN A 8 -28.50 -26.94 34.30
C ASN A 8 -27.12 -26.52 34.85
N PHE A 9 -26.11 -27.40 34.83
CA PHE A 9 -24.73 -27.06 35.19
C PHE A 9 -23.97 -26.37 34.04
N LEU A 10 -24.39 -26.62 32.80
CA LEU A 10 -23.83 -26.01 31.58
C LEU A 10 -24.44 -24.63 31.24
N THR A 11 -25.53 -24.22 31.90
CA THR A 11 -26.26 -22.98 31.62
C THR A 11 -26.15 -21.89 32.71
N PRO A 12 -24.94 -21.48 33.12
CA PRO A 12 -24.73 -20.07 33.50
C PRO A 12 -23.69 -19.36 32.61
N ASN A 13 -22.82 -20.12 31.94
CA ASN A 13 -21.58 -19.58 31.38
C ASN A 13 -21.55 -19.49 29.86
N LEU A 14 -22.59 -19.91 29.14
CA LEU A 14 -22.62 -19.76 27.66
C LEU A 14 -22.57 -18.28 27.23
N LYS A 15 -23.18 -17.39 28.03
CA LYS A 15 -23.04 -15.93 27.85
C LYS A 15 -21.61 -15.45 28.14
N MET A 16 -20.96 -16.01 29.16
CA MET A 16 -19.59 -15.64 29.53
C MET A 16 -18.58 -16.10 28.47
N PHE A 17 -18.78 -17.29 27.89
CA PHE A 17 -17.98 -17.76 26.74
C PHE A 17 -18.26 -16.95 25.48
N SER A 18 -19.51 -16.55 25.21
CA SER A 18 -19.85 -15.66 24.09
C SER A 18 -19.23 -14.27 24.26
N VAL A 19 -19.27 -13.70 25.46
CA VAL A 19 -18.64 -12.41 25.77
C VAL A 19 -17.11 -12.53 25.73
N ALA A 20 -16.53 -13.60 26.24
CA ALA A 20 -15.09 -13.85 26.16
C ALA A 20 -14.62 -14.04 24.71
N PHE A 21 -15.38 -14.73 23.86
CA PHE A 21 -15.08 -14.88 22.43
C PHE A 21 -15.22 -13.56 21.67
N LEU A 22 -16.22 -12.73 22.01
CA LEU A 22 -16.36 -11.37 21.48
C LEU A 22 -15.23 -10.43 21.95
N LEU A 23 -14.77 -10.55 23.20
CA LEU A 23 -13.63 -9.81 23.75
C LEU A 23 -12.30 -10.26 23.12
N LEU A 24 -12.13 -11.56 22.85
CA LEU A 24 -10.97 -12.12 22.16
C LEU A 24 -10.94 -11.71 20.68
N ALA A 25 -12.10 -11.64 20.01
CA ALA A 25 -12.20 -11.14 18.64
C ALA A 25 -11.91 -9.63 18.54
N ALA A 26 -12.15 -8.86 19.60
CA ALA A 26 -11.82 -7.45 19.67
C ALA A 26 -10.32 -7.17 19.91
N ALA A 27 -9.50 -8.20 20.21
CA ALA A 27 -8.07 -8.06 20.52
C ALA A 27 -7.15 -8.06 19.27
N SER A 28 -7.68 -8.23 18.06
CA SER A 28 -6.87 -8.16 16.85
C SER A 28 -6.74 -6.72 16.34
N CYS A 29 -5.58 -6.10 16.56
CA CYS A 29 -5.17 -4.88 15.87
C CYS A 29 -4.84 -5.24 14.40
N VAL A 30 -5.35 -4.48 13.42
CA VAL A 30 -4.86 -4.54 12.02
C VAL A 30 -4.20 -3.21 11.72
N LYS A 31 -2.92 -3.24 11.37
CA LYS A 31 -2.21 -2.04 10.87
C LYS A 31 -2.40 -1.98 9.36
N SER A 32 -3.06 -0.93 8.88
CA SER A 32 -3.25 -0.66 7.45
C SER A 32 -2.48 0.58 7.04
N GLU A 33 -1.82 0.52 5.89
CA GLU A 33 -1.23 1.68 5.23
C GLU A 33 -2.04 2.01 3.98
N GLN A 34 -2.30 3.29 3.74
CA GLN A 34 -3.09 3.76 2.62
C GLN A 34 -2.19 4.45 1.59
N LEU A 35 -2.38 4.09 0.32
CA LEU A 35 -1.78 4.74 -0.83
C LEU A 35 -2.90 5.19 -1.77
N THR A 36 -2.98 6.48 -2.05
CA THR A 36 -4.05 7.08 -2.87
C THR A 36 -3.44 7.79 -4.06
N GLN A 37 -3.87 7.43 -5.27
CA GLN A 37 -3.44 8.03 -6.52
C GLN A 37 -4.66 8.29 -7.42
N PRO A 38 -4.56 9.17 -8.44
CA PRO A 38 -5.63 9.38 -9.41
C PRO A 38 -6.04 8.07 -10.10
N ALA A 39 -7.34 7.93 -10.39
CA ALA A 39 -7.87 6.75 -11.08
C ALA A 39 -7.39 6.67 -12.54
N SER A 40 -7.26 7.81 -13.21
CA SER A 40 -6.79 7.90 -14.59
C SER A 40 -6.19 9.28 -14.88
N VAL A 41 -5.22 9.31 -15.79
CA VAL A 41 -4.65 10.54 -16.35
C VAL A 41 -4.60 10.39 -17.87
N THR A 42 -5.20 11.32 -18.60
CA THR A 42 -5.22 11.33 -20.07
C THR A 42 -4.36 12.47 -20.58
N LEU A 43 -3.44 12.17 -21.49
CA LEU A 43 -2.46 13.11 -22.04
C LEU A 43 -2.37 12.92 -23.55
N GLN A 44 -1.96 13.98 -24.24
CA GLN A 44 -1.56 13.94 -25.64
C GLN A 44 -0.08 13.52 -25.77
N PRO A 45 0.33 12.91 -26.90
CA PRO A 45 1.73 12.60 -27.17
C PRO A 45 2.63 13.84 -27.03
N GLY A 46 3.83 13.66 -26.47
CA GLY A 46 4.80 14.71 -26.22
C GLY A 46 4.59 15.50 -24.92
N GLN A 47 3.46 15.35 -24.24
CA GLN A 47 3.21 16.03 -22.97
C GLN A 47 4.05 15.46 -21.82
N ARG A 48 4.06 16.16 -20.68
CA ARG A 48 4.63 15.66 -19.43
C ARG A 48 3.58 14.89 -18.65
N LEU A 49 3.97 13.74 -18.13
CA LEU A 49 3.16 12.97 -17.18
C LEU A 49 3.51 13.41 -15.76
N THR A 50 2.49 13.60 -14.93
CA THR A 50 2.63 13.79 -13.48
C THR A 50 1.56 12.97 -12.78
N ILE A 51 1.96 11.97 -11.99
CA ILE A 51 1.06 11.17 -11.15
C ILE A 51 1.51 11.31 -9.71
N SER A 52 0.61 11.79 -8.85
CA SER A 52 0.87 11.94 -7.42
C SER A 52 0.29 10.75 -6.65
N CYS A 53 1.06 10.18 -5.73
CA CYS A 53 0.60 9.17 -4.79
C CYS A 53 0.73 9.70 -3.36
N GLN A 54 -0.39 9.89 -2.68
CA GLN A 54 -0.45 10.30 -1.29
C GLN A 54 -0.43 9.07 -0.38
N VAL A 55 0.42 9.08 0.65
CA VAL A 55 0.64 7.91 1.52
C VAL A 55 0.34 8.24 2.99
N SER A 56 -0.07 7.23 3.77
CA SER A 56 -0.29 7.38 5.22
C SER A 56 1.00 7.41 6.04
N TYR A 57 2.05 6.73 5.55
CA TYR A 57 3.33 6.56 6.23
C TYR A 57 4.32 7.72 5.99
N SER A 58 5.45 7.69 6.70
CA SER A 58 6.55 8.63 6.47
C SER A 58 7.31 8.27 5.19
N THR A 59 7.25 9.14 4.18
CA THR A 59 8.03 8.97 2.93
C THR A 59 9.54 9.06 3.18
N GLY A 60 9.98 9.61 4.32
CA GLY A 60 11.38 9.66 4.71
C GLY A 60 11.93 8.36 5.31
N SER A 61 11.08 7.40 5.66
CA SER A 61 11.50 6.14 6.30
C SER A 61 11.31 4.91 5.42
N TYR A 62 10.50 5.01 4.37
CA TYR A 62 10.16 3.89 3.50
C TYR A 62 10.30 4.28 2.04
N TYR A 63 10.94 3.40 1.27
CA TYR A 63 10.95 3.51 -0.18
C TYR A 63 9.53 3.34 -0.72
N THR A 64 9.18 4.20 -1.66
CA THR A 64 7.97 4.07 -2.46
C THR A 64 8.40 3.89 -3.91
N ALA A 65 7.97 2.78 -4.49
CA ALA A 65 8.23 2.40 -5.86
C ALA A 65 7.11 2.85 -6.78
N TRP A 66 7.47 3.12 -8.04
CA TRP A 66 6.54 3.23 -9.14
C TRP A 66 6.72 2.05 -10.08
N ILE A 67 5.60 1.43 -10.44
CA ILE A 67 5.53 0.25 -11.31
C ILE A 67 4.51 0.59 -12.40
N ARG A 68 4.79 0.19 -13.64
CA ARG A 68 3.81 0.28 -14.73
C ARG A 68 3.51 -1.09 -15.31
N GLN A 69 2.30 -1.23 -15.84
CA GLN A 69 1.87 -2.41 -16.58
C GLN A 69 1.34 -1.99 -17.96
N PRO A 70 2.16 -2.08 -19.01
CA PRO A 70 1.68 -1.89 -20.37
C PRO A 70 0.64 -2.96 -20.74
N ALA A 71 -0.29 -2.63 -21.63
CA ALA A 71 -1.31 -3.58 -22.09
C ALA A 71 -0.66 -4.85 -22.66
N GLY A 72 -1.12 -6.03 -22.21
CA GLY A 72 -0.59 -7.33 -22.63
C GLY A 72 0.82 -7.66 -22.13
N LYS A 73 1.39 -6.88 -21.21
CA LYS A 73 2.72 -7.13 -20.62
C LYS A 73 2.64 -7.33 -19.09
N GLY A 74 3.72 -7.89 -18.54
CA GLY A 74 3.90 -8.00 -17.09
C GLY A 74 4.20 -6.65 -16.43
N LEU A 75 4.25 -6.67 -15.10
CA LEU A 75 4.67 -5.51 -14.30
C LEU A 75 6.12 -5.13 -14.64
N GLU A 76 6.34 -3.85 -14.87
CA GLU A 76 7.65 -3.25 -15.12
C GLU A 76 7.94 -2.20 -14.04
N TRP A 77 8.94 -2.49 -13.20
CA TRP A 77 9.40 -1.54 -12.21
C TRP A 77 10.09 -0.34 -12.88
N ILE A 78 9.72 0.88 -12.49
CA ILE A 78 10.28 2.14 -13.01
C ILE A 78 11.44 2.59 -12.13
N GLY A 79 11.18 2.66 -10.82
CA GLY A 79 12.11 3.24 -9.87
C GLY A 79 11.53 3.29 -8.46
N MET A 80 12.33 3.72 -7.49
CA MET A 80 11.89 3.99 -6.13
C MET A 80 12.69 5.11 -5.47
N LYS A 81 12.06 5.79 -4.50
CA LYS A 81 12.68 6.85 -3.69
C LYS A 81 12.10 6.86 -2.28
N HIS A 82 12.90 7.27 -1.30
CA HIS A 82 12.42 7.69 0.02
C HIS A 82 12.99 9.09 0.30
N GLY A 83 12.16 10.00 0.84
CA GLY A 83 12.52 11.35 1.25
C GLY A 83 13.51 12.05 0.31
N THR A 84 14.60 12.55 0.90
CA THR A 84 15.74 13.16 0.19
C THR A 84 16.87 12.16 -0.11
N GLY A 85 16.65 10.87 0.13
CA GLY A 85 17.65 9.83 -0.02
C GLY A 85 17.94 9.43 -1.47
N ALA A 86 18.68 8.34 -1.62
CA ALA A 86 19.02 7.78 -2.92
C ALA A 86 17.76 7.40 -3.71
N SER A 87 17.83 7.59 -5.03
CA SER A 87 16.80 7.15 -5.97
C SER A 87 17.38 6.08 -6.89
N PHE A 88 16.57 5.06 -7.16
CA PHE A 88 16.94 3.94 -8.02
C PHE A 88 15.95 3.87 -9.17
N TYR A 89 16.45 3.52 -10.36
CA TYR A 89 15.66 3.45 -11.58
C TYR A 89 16.05 2.24 -12.41
N LYS A 90 15.10 1.74 -13.20
CA LYS A 90 15.40 0.77 -14.25
C LYS A 90 16.18 1.47 -15.34
N ASP A 91 17.28 0.87 -15.78
CA ASP A 91 18.18 1.50 -16.76
C ASP A 91 17.51 1.93 -18.05
N SER A 92 16.55 1.14 -18.54
CA SER A 92 15.79 1.46 -19.76
C SER A 92 14.81 2.63 -19.60
N LEU A 93 14.52 3.06 -18.36
CA LEU A 93 13.49 4.05 -18.03
C LEU A 93 14.02 5.30 -17.32
N LYS A 94 15.28 5.28 -16.83
CA LYS A 94 15.88 6.35 -16.02
C LYS A 94 15.96 7.73 -16.69
N ASN A 95 15.99 7.78 -18.03
CA ASN A 95 16.02 9.03 -18.78
C ASN A 95 14.61 9.57 -19.10
N LYS A 96 13.57 8.74 -18.90
CA LYS A 96 12.19 9.06 -19.26
C LYS A 96 11.35 9.45 -18.06
N PHE A 97 11.59 8.78 -16.93
CA PHE A 97 10.84 8.98 -15.70
C PHE A 97 11.75 9.47 -14.58
N SER A 98 11.20 10.31 -13.70
CA SER A 98 11.81 10.71 -12.44
C SER A 98 10.80 10.61 -11.30
N ILE A 99 11.30 10.35 -10.09
CA ILE A 99 10.49 10.20 -8.89
C ILE A 99 10.87 11.28 -7.89
N ASP A 100 9.86 12.01 -7.40
CA ASP A 100 9.99 12.96 -6.30
C ASP A 100 9.25 12.46 -5.07
N ALA A 101 9.81 12.71 -3.88
CA ALA A 101 9.21 12.30 -2.61
C ALA A 101 9.23 13.47 -1.64
N GLN A 102 8.05 13.92 -1.23
CA GLN A 102 7.86 15.06 -0.35
C GLN A 102 7.40 14.59 1.02
N SER A 103 8.21 14.85 2.04
CA SER A 103 7.94 14.44 3.41
C SER A 103 6.81 15.23 4.06
N SER A 104 6.71 16.53 3.78
CA SER A 104 5.70 17.42 4.37
C SER A 104 4.27 17.06 3.94
N SER A 105 4.09 16.78 2.65
CA SER A 105 2.79 16.44 2.05
C SER A 105 2.52 14.93 1.99
N LYS A 106 3.47 14.09 2.46
CA LYS A 106 3.44 12.64 2.32
C LYS A 106 3.06 12.19 0.90
N THR A 107 3.69 12.81 -0.09
CA THR A 107 3.37 12.58 -1.50
C THR A 107 4.60 12.09 -2.24
N VAL A 108 4.42 11.05 -3.05
CA VAL A 108 5.45 10.53 -3.96
C VAL A 108 4.94 10.68 -5.39
N THR A 109 5.66 11.45 -6.19
CA THR A 109 5.23 11.86 -7.52
C THR A 109 6.09 11.21 -8.59
N LEU A 110 5.45 10.55 -9.55
CA LEU A 110 6.08 10.11 -10.79
C LEU A 110 5.96 11.21 -11.83
N ASN A 111 7.08 11.62 -12.40
CA ASN A 111 7.13 12.53 -13.53
C ASN A 111 7.65 11.78 -14.76
N GLY A 112 7.02 11.98 -15.92
CA GLY A 112 7.45 11.45 -17.21
C GLY A 112 7.64 12.57 -18.23
N GLN A 113 8.67 12.47 -19.06
CA GLN A 113 8.95 13.45 -20.11
C GLN A 113 8.66 12.87 -21.50
N ASN A 114 8.14 13.72 -22.39
CA ASN A 114 7.89 13.38 -23.79
C ASN A 114 7.13 12.04 -23.92
N VAL A 115 6.00 11.91 -23.21
CA VAL A 115 5.27 10.63 -23.19
C VAL A 115 4.69 10.31 -24.55
N GLN A 116 4.75 9.05 -24.93
CA GLN A 116 4.30 8.55 -26.22
C GLN A 116 3.20 7.50 -26.01
N PRO A 117 2.44 7.13 -27.06
CA PRO A 117 1.41 6.10 -26.95
C PRO A 117 1.92 4.78 -26.34
N GLU A 118 3.19 4.44 -26.52
CA GLU A 118 3.80 3.22 -25.97
C GLU A 118 3.99 3.26 -24.45
N ASP A 119 3.87 4.42 -23.82
CA ASP A 119 3.90 4.58 -22.36
C ASP A 119 2.52 4.43 -21.71
N SER A 120 1.46 4.24 -22.51
CA SER A 120 0.13 3.96 -21.99
C SER A 120 0.13 2.64 -21.22
N ALA A 121 -0.17 2.74 -19.93
CA ALA A 121 -0.06 1.63 -18.98
C ALA A 121 -0.90 1.92 -17.74
N LEU A 122 -1.17 0.86 -16.96
CA LEU A 122 -1.61 1.03 -15.57
C LEU A 122 -0.38 1.37 -14.72
N TYR A 123 -0.45 2.45 -13.95
CA TYR A 123 0.63 2.90 -13.08
C TYR A 123 0.24 2.65 -11.63
N TYR A 124 1.16 2.09 -10.85
CA TYR A 124 0.96 1.74 -9.44
C TYR A 124 2.07 2.37 -8.60
N CYS A 125 1.69 3.09 -7.54
CA CYS A 125 2.59 3.35 -6.43
C CYS A 125 2.52 2.20 -5.41
N ALA A 126 3.67 1.77 -4.93
CA ALA A 126 3.78 0.68 -3.97
C ALA A 126 4.82 1.02 -2.90
N ARG A 127 4.48 0.80 -1.63
CA ARG A 127 5.46 0.86 -0.55
C ARG A 127 6.37 -0.36 -0.64
N LEU A 128 7.67 -0.17 -0.49
CA LEU A 128 8.58 -1.27 -0.27
C LEU A 128 8.54 -1.63 1.22
N ASP A 129 7.92 -2.77 1.52
CA ASP A 129 7.86 -3.29 2.87
C ASP A 129 9.11 -4.12 3.18
N THR A 130 9.79 -3.79 4.26
CA THR A 130 10.55 -4.79 5.02
C THR A 130 9.52 -5.56 5.85
N VAL A 131 9.50 -6.89 5.81
CA VAL A 131 8.59 -7.70 6.66
C VAL A 131 8.83 -7.30 8.11
N THR A 132 7.97 -6.43 8.64
CA THR A 132 8.00 -6.01 10.04
C THR A 132 6.81 -6.68 10.68
N GLN A 133 7.06 -7.83 11.33
CA GLN A 133 6.07 -8.46 12.18
C GLN A 133 5.80 -7.50 13.33
N THR A 134 4.73 -6.70 13.19
CA THR A 134 4.29 -5.82 14.27
C THR A 134 3.49 -6.71 15.20
N SER A 135 4.15 -7.37 16.16
CA SER A 135 3.45 -7.99 17.28
C SER A 135 2.93 -6.86 18.16
N CYS A 136 1.62 -6.62 18.15
CA CYS A 136 0.97 -5.83 19.18
C CYS A 136 1.15 -6.58 20.50
N MET A 137 2.04 -6.10 21.38
CA MET A 137 2.10 -6.56 22.77
C MET A 137 1.04 -5.76 23.54
N ALA A 138 0.08 -6.49 24.11
CA ALA A 138 -0.79 -5.97 25.17
C ALA A 138 -0.03 -5.94 26.50
#